data_AF-A0A519JTM0-F1
#
_entry.id   AF-A0A519JTM0-F1
#
_cell.length_a   1.000
_cell.length_b   1.000
_cell.length_c   1.000
_cell.angle_alpha   90.00
_cell.angle_beta   90.00
_cell.angle_gamma   90.00
#
_symmetry.space_group_name_H-M   'P 1'
#
loop_
_entity.id
_entity.type
_entity.pdbx_description
1 polymer ?
#
loop_
_entity_poly.entity_id
_entity_poly.type
_entity_poly.pdbx_seq_one_letter_code
_entity_poly.pdbx_strand_id
1 'polypeptide(L)' 'VEGLMCIPPADEAPGLHFALLRKIARRNGLTVLSMGMSGDYEVAIRFGATHVRVGSALFGGRKPVHSPSRD' A
#
# COMPACT_ATOMS: atom_id res chain seq x y z
N VAL A 1 18.41 2.82 3.21
CA VAL A 1 16.97 3.04 2.98
C VAL A 1 16.75 3.04 1.49
N GLU A 2 15.89 2.17 0.96
CA GLU A 2 15.70 2.00 -0.50
C GLU A 2 14.53 2.85 -1.05
N GLY A 3 13.55 3.15 -0.19
CA GLY A 3 12.29 3.75 -0.60
C GLY A 3 11.43 4.25 0.54
N LEU A 4 10.23 4.68 0.19
CA LEU A 4 9.18 5.05 1.14
C LEU A 4 7.95 4.16 0.98
N MET A 5 7.17 4.11 2.05
CA MET A 5 5.92 3.36 2.12
C MET A 5 4.84 4.23 2.73
N CYS A 6 3.61 4.14 2.22
CA CYS A 6 2.45 4.70 2.91
C CYS A 6 1.21 3.80 2.81
N ILE A 7 0.29 4.04 3.74
CA ILE A 7 -1.09 3.56 3.73
C ILE A 7 -1.95 4.83 3.85
N PRO A 8 -2.70 5.22 2.81
CA PRO A 8 -3.66 6.31 2.90
C PRO A 8 -4.76 6.04 3.94
N PRO A 9 -5.42 7.07 4.48
CA PRO A 9 -6.66 6.90 5.23
C PRO A 9 -7.69 6.11 4.41
N ALA A 10 -8.40 5.17 5.05
CA ALA A 10 -9.30 4.25 4.35
C ALA A 10 -10.49 4.95 3.66
N ASP A 11 -10.88 6.11 4.19
CA ASP A 11 -12.11 6.80 3.83
C ASP A 11 -11.85 7.97 2.86
N GLU A 12 -10.63 8.08 2.35
CA GLU A 12 -10.17 9.18 1.50
C GLU A 12 -9.65 8.69 0.14
N ALA A 13 -9.65 9.58 -0.85
CA ALA A 13 -9.05 9.28 -2.14
C ALA A 13 -7.52 9.11 -2.01
N PRO A 14 -6.94 7.98 -2.46
CA PRO A 14 -5.53 7.67 -2.19
C PRO A 14 -4.55 8.46 -3.07
N GLY A 15 -5.01 9.03 -4.19
CA GLY A 15 -4.16 9.68 -5.19
C GLY A 15 -3.31 10.83 -4.64
N LEU A 16 -3.89 11.70 -3.79
CA LEU A 16 -3.15 12.81 -3.18
C LEU A 16 -2.03 12.32 -2.27
N HIS A 17 -2.27 11.24 -1.53
CA HIS A 17 -1.29 10.60 -0.66
C HIS A 17 -0.15 9.96 -1.45
N PHE A 18 -0.46 9.30 -2.57
CA PHE A 18 0.55 8.71 -3.45
C PHE A 18 1.41 9.79 -4.14
N ALA A 19 0.79 10.88 -4.59
CA ALA A 19 1.52 12.02 -5.15
C ALA A 19 2.48 12.64 -4.13
N LEU A 20 2.03 12.80 -2.89
CA LEU A 20 2.85 13.32 -1.80
C LEU A 20 4.02 12.37 -1.48
N LEU A 21 3.78 11.06 -1.36
CA LEU A 21 4.83 10.07 -1.13
C LEU A 21 5.92 10.16 -2.20
N ARG A 22 5.53 10.20 -3.48
CA ARG A 22 6.46 10.35 -4.60
C ARG A 22 7.24 11.66 -4.54
N LYS A 23 6.59 12.78 -4.18
CA LYS A 23 7.26 14.07 -4.01
C LYS A 23 8.33 14.00 -2.91
N ILE A 24 8.02 13.36 -1.78
CA ILE A 24 8.97 13.20 -0.67
C ILE A 24 10.10 12.24 -1.05
N ALA A 25 9.82 11.12 -1.71
CA ALA A 25 10.84 10.19 -2.18
C ALA A 25 11.82 10.88 -3.13
N ARG A 26 11.31 11.62 -4.12
CA ARG A 26 12.11 12.41 -5.05
C ARG A 26 12.99 13.43 -4.34
N ARG A 27 12.47 14.14 -3.34
CA ARG A 27 13.24 15.11 -2.54
C ARG A 27 14.44 14.47 -1.84
N ASN A 28 14.35 13.18 -1.51
CA ASN A 28 15.39 12.44 -0.80
C ASN A 28 16.20 11.50 -1.71
N GLY A 29 16.06 11.58 -3.05
CA GLY A 29 16.78 10.71 -3.98
C GLY A 29 16.38 9.23 -3.91
N LEU A 30 15.19 8.92 -3.38
CA LEU A 30 14.69 7.55 -3.26
C LEU A 30 13.81 7.19 -4.45
N THR A 31 13.98 5.97 -4.98
CA THR A 31 13.27 5.48 -6.18
C THR A 31 12.22 4.44 -5.88
N VAL A 32 12.30 3.73 -4.74
CA VAL A 32 11.31 2.71 -4.37
C VAL A 32 10.09 3.36 -3.71
N LEU A 33 8.91 3.02 -4.22
CA LEU A 33 7.61 3.50 -3.73
C LEU A 33 6.71 2.29 -3.45
N SER A 34 6.58 1.93 -2.18
CA SER A 34 5.67 0.88 -1.72
C SER A 34 4.33 1.50 -1.35
N MET A 35 3.38 1.47 -2.27
CA MET A 35 2.04 2.06 -2.07
C MET A 35 1.03 1.35 -2.95
N GLY A 36 -0.23 1.32 -2.52
CA GLY A 36 -1.28 0.51 -3.15
C GLY A 36 -1.46 -0.86 -2.48
N MET A 37 -2.70 -1.16 -2.17
CA MET A 37 -3.24 -2.41 -1.62
C MET A 37 -4.29 -2.98 -2.58
N SER A 38 -4.95 -4.09 -2.21
CA SER A 38 -5.92 -4.77 -3.08
C SER A 38 -7.00 -3.86 -3.70
N GLY A 39 -7.40 -2.77 -3.03
CA GLY A 39 -8.48 -1.87 -3.50
C GLY A 39 -8.02 -0.69 -4.35
N ASP A 40 -6.72 -0.38 -4.42
CA ASP A 40 -6.22 0.87 -5.00
C ASP A 40 -4.86 0.73 -5.71
N TYR A 41 -4.36 -0.49 -5.91
CA TYR A 41 -3.06 -0.74 -6.55
C TYR A 41 -2.97 -0.18 -7.98
N GLU A 42 -4.06 -0.16 -8.75
CA GLU A 42 -4.08 0.43 -10.11
C GLU A 42 -3.85 1.94 -10.06
N VAL A 43 -4.46 2.63 -9.10
CA VAL A 43 -4.22 4.05 -8.85
C VAL A 43 -2.77 4.25 -8.44
N ALA A 44 -2.26 3.43 -7.51
CA ALA A 44 -0.87 3.50 -7.06
C ALA A 44 0.14 3.36 -8.23
N ILE A 45 -0.10 2.44 -9.17
CA ILE A 45 0.70 2.26 -10.39
C ILE A 45 0.72 3.54 -11.22
N ARG A 46 -0.44 4.17 -11.46
CA ARG A 46 -0.53 5.45 -12.19
C ARG A 46 0.25 6.57 -11.51
N PHE A 47 0.41 6.52 -10.18
CA PHE A 47 1.23 7.46 -9.41
C PHE A 47 2.71 7.08 -9.31
N GLY A 48 3.10 5.90 -9.80
CA GLY A 48 4.50 5.45 -9.90
C GLY A 48 4.94 4.48 -8.82
N ALA A 49 4.02 3.73 -8.20
CA ALA A 49 4.38 2.64 -7.28
C ALA A 49 5.35 1.67 -7.96
N THR A 50 6.42 1.30 -7.26
CA THR A 50 7.33 0.22 -7.69
C THR A 50 7.00 -1.10 -7.00
N HIS A 51 6.27 -1.04 -5.88
CA HIS A 51 5.77 -2.20 -5.15
C HIS A 51 4.32 -1.94 -4.73
N VAL A 52 3.46 -2.93 -4.99
CA VAL A 52 2.07 -2.97 -4.51
C VAL A 52 1.89 -4.16 -3.57
N ARG A 53 0.98 -4.06 -2.61
CA ARG A 53 0.77 -5.06 -1.55
C ARG A 53 -0.61 -5.69 -1.67
N VAL A 54 -0.72 -6.75 -2.45
CA VAL A 54 -2.02 -7.37 -2.76
C VAL A 54 -2.27 -8.57 -1.86
N GLY A 55 -3.39 -8.52 -1.12
CA GLY A 55 -3.81 -9.59 -0.21
C GLY A 55 -5.12 -10.20 -0.67
N SER A 56 -6.24 -9.57 -0.29
CA SER A 56 -7.59 -10.08 -0.55
C SER A 56 -7.92 -10.33 -2.03
N ALA A 57 -7.35 -9.58 -2.96
CA ALA A 57 -7.57 -9.83 -4.38
C ALA A 57 -6.85 -11.09 -4.90
N LEU A 58 -5.84 -11.60 -4.18
CA LEU A 58 -5.15 -12.87 -4.49
C LEU A 58 -5.67 -14.03 -3.65
N PHE A 59 -5.88 -13.83 -2.34
CA PHE A 59 -6.15 -14.89 -1.38
C PHE A 59 -7.59 -14.91 -0.84
N GLY A 60 -8.44 -13.97 -1.25
CA GLY A 60 -9.78 -13.80 -0.69
C GLY A 60 -9.76 -13.13 0.70
N GLY A 61 -10.92 -13.09 1.35
CA GLY A 61 -11.08 -12.47 2.68
C GLY A 61 -10.19 -13.09 3.75
N ARG A 62 -9.76 -12.28 4.73
CA ARG A 62 -8.96 -12.76 5.86
C ARG A 62 -9.78 -13.74 6.68
N LYS A 63 -9.32 -15.00 6.81
CA LYS A 63 -9.94 -15.98 7.72
C LYS A 63 -9.77 -15.51 9.17
N PRO A 64 -10.78 -15.70 10.04
CA PRO A 64 -10.62 -15.50 11.48
C PRO A 64 -9.43 -16.32 11.98
N VAL A 65 -8.61 -15.74 12.85
CA VAL A 65 -7.55 -16.49 13.52
C VAL A 65 -8.25 -17.49 14.44
N HIS A 66 -7.96 -18.78 14.27
CA HIS A 66 -8.47 -19.79 15.19
C HIS A 66 -7.85 -19.51 16.56
N SER A 67 -8.66 -19.05 17.51
CA SER A 67 -8.22 -19.00 18.91
C SER A 67 -8.03 -20.45 19.36
N PRO A 68 -6.86 -20.83 19.91
CA PRO A 68 -6.70 -22.17 20.45
C PRO A 68 -7.79 -22.40 21.49
N SER A 69 -8.42 -23.58 21.47
CA SER A 69 -9.35 -23.97 22.53
C SER A 69 -8.60 -23.86 23.86
N ARG A 70 -9.20 -23.14 24.81
CA ARG A 70 -8.76 -23.22 26.20
C ARG A 70 -9.38 -24.49 26.76
N ASP A 71 -8.64 -25.58 26.64
CA ASP A 71 -8.88 -26.80 27.40
C ASP A 71 -8.40 -26.60 28.85
#